data_AF-K6VPJ9-F1
#
_entry.id   AF-K6VPJ9-F1
#
_cell.length_a   1.000
_cell.length_b   1.000
_cell.length_c   1.000
_cell.angle_alpha   90.00
_cell.angle_beta   90.00
_cell.angle_gamma   90.00
#
_symmetry.space_group_name_H-M   'P 1'
#
loop_
_entity.id
_entity.type
_entity.pdbx_description
1 polymer ?
#
loop_
_entity_poly.entity_id
_entity_poly.type
_entity_poly.pdbx_seq_one_letter_code
_entity_poly.pdbx_strand_id
1 'polypeptide(L)'
;MHELSLCRSLFEIVTRAAAGREVETVHLRVGQLRQVIPATLEYCWEMTCAHGPLAGSRLAVESVPVRLECHDCHATTLIEHALVLVCGQCGSGRVRPIEGEEFIVTTIDVRTQECADEAADREHKVSGASAGMAQTAQDGDN
;
A
#
# COMPACT_ATOMS: atom_id res chain seq x y z
N MET A 1 19.14 -13.63 8.45
CA MET A 1 17.69 -13.52 8.71
C MET A 1 16.97 -13.48 7.38
N HIS A 2 16.10 -14.44 7.13
CA HIS A 2 15.36 -14.59 5.87
C HIS A 2 14.33 -13.46 5.67
N GLU A 3 13.67 -13.04 6.75
CA GLU A 3 12.64 -12.00 6.78
C GLU A 3 13.22 -10.61 6.55
N LEU A 4 14.41 -10.32 7.12
CA LEU A 4 15.07 -9.04 6.91
C LEU A 4 15.45 -8.82 5.42
N SER A 5 15.89 -9.87 4.72
CA SER A 5 16.13 -9.77 3.27
C SER A 5 14.85 -9.52 2.49
N LEU A 6 13.73 -10.15 2.89
CA LEU A 6 12.42 -9.90 2.28
C LEU A 6 11.96 -8.45 2.48
N CYS A 7 12.10 -7.92 3.70
CA CYS A 7 11.75 -6.53 4.00
C CYS A 7 12.59 -5.53 3.21
N ARG A 8 13.88 -5.80 2.97
CA ARG A 8 14.72 -4.95 2.10
C ARG A 8 14.21 -4.92 0.66
N SER A 9 13.87 -6.08 0.09
CA SER A 9 13.28 -6.12 -1.25
C SER A 9 11.92 -5.42 -1.32
N LEU A 10 11.07 -5.59 -0.30
CA LEU A 10 9.80 -4.86 -0.20
C LEU A 10 10.03 -3.35 -0.11
N PHE A 11 10.98 -2.90 0.72
CA PHE A 11 11.31 -1.50 0.88
C PHE A 11 11.68 -0.84 -0.46
N GLU A 12 12.52 -1.48 -1.26
CA GLU A 12 12.89 -0.99 -2.59
C GLU A 12 11.70 -0.89 -3.54
N ILE A 13 10.85 -1.94 -3.58
CA ILE A 13 9.66 -2.00 -4.43
C ILE A 13 8.68 -0.88 -4.04
N VAL A 14 8.37 -0.75 -2.75
CA VAL A 14 7.41 0.22 -2.22
C VAL A 14 7.93 1.65 -2.40
N THR A 15 9.21 1.91 -2.10
CA THR A 15 9.81 3.23 -2.29
C THR A 15 9.68 3.69 -3.73
N ARG A 16 9.97 2.80 -4.70
CA ARG A 16 9.81 3.09 -6.13
C ARG A 16 8.35 3.34 -6.52
N ALA A 17 7.41 2.53 -6.02
CA ALA A 17 5.99 2.66 -6.33
C ALA A 17 5.33 3.89 -5.69
N ALA A 18 5.79 4.29 -4.50
CA ALA A 18 5.33 5.48 -3.80
C ALA A 18 5.69 6.76 -4.56
N ALA A 19 6.79 6.75 -5.32
CA ALA A 19 7.25 7.87 -6.14
C ALA A 19 7.36 9.18 -5.33
N GLY A 20 7.86 9.08 -4.09
CA GLY A 20 8.04 10.22 -3.18
C GLY A 20 6.81 10.62 -2.37
N ARG A 21 5.65 9.98 -2.59
CA ARG A 21 4.47 10.17 -1.74
C ARG A 21 4.68 9.52 -0.37
N GLU A 22 4.12 10.15 0.67
CA GLU A 22 4.12 9.60 2.02
C GLU A 22 3.26 8.33 2.06
N VAL A 23 3.86 7.20 2.44
CA VAL A 23 3.18 5.90 2.54
C VAL A 23 2.65 5.71 3.95
N GLU A 24 1.36 5.38 4.08
CA GLU A 24 0.73 5.09 5.36
C GLU A 24 0.75 3.59 5.65
N THR A 25 0.24 2.78 4.71
CA THR A 25 0.15 1.31 4.86
C THR A 25 0.51 0.59 3.57
N VAL A 26 1.33 -0.45 3.70
CA VAL A 26 1.62 -1.42 2.64
C VAL A 26 0.83 -2.69 2.93
N HIS A 27 -0.05 -3.09 2.02
CA HIS A 27 -0.82 -4.33 2.13
C HIS A 27 -0.11 -5.45 1.38
N LEU A 28 0.17 -6.55 2.08
CA LEU A 28 0.95 -7.67 1.57
C LEU A 28 0.17 -8.97 1.76
N ARG A 29 -0.04 -9.71 0.68
CA ARG A 29 -0.54 -11.09 0.74
C ARG A 29 0.63 -12.06 0.80
N VAL A 30 0.63 -12.92 1.82
CA VAL A 30 1.69 -13.92 2.07
C VAL A 30 1.08 -15.30 2.13
N GLY A 31 1.45 -16.13 1.17
CA GLY A 31 1.02 -17.52 1.09
C GLY A 31 1.67 -18.39 2.17
N GLN A 32 0.89 -19.30 2.74
CA GLN A 32 1.33 -20.20 3.81
C GLN A 32 2.54 -21.07 3.41
N LEU A 33 2.72 -21.38 2.11
CA LEU A 33 3.90 -22.12 1.61
C LEU A 33 5.19 -21.29 1.62
N ARG A 34 5.11 -19.97 1.82
CA ARG A 34 6.31 -19.13 2.02
C ARG A 34 6.96 -19.36 3.38
N GLN A 35 6.26 -19.95 4.33
CA GLN A 35 6.74 -20.20 5.69
C GLN A 35 7.30 -18.94 6.39
N VAL A 36 6.79 -17.76 6.00
CA VAL A 36 7.11 -16.48 6.63
C VAL A 36 6.19 -16.29 7.83
N ILE A 37 6.75 -15.84 8.96
CA ILE A 37 5.99 -15.52 10.16
C ILE A 37 5.57 -14.04 10.07
N PRO A 38 4.26 -13.71 9.96
CA PRO A 38 3.79 -12.33 9.76
C PRO A 38 4.32 -11.35 10.81
N ALA A 39 4.22 -11.70 12.10
CA ALA A 39 4.71 -10.86 13.19
C ALA A 39 6.22 -10.56 13.10
N THR A 40 7.03 -11.53 12.64
CA THR A 40 8.46 -11.33 12.43
C THR A 40 8.73 -10.43 11.22
N LEU A 41 7.94 -10.56 10.16
CA LEU A 41 8.04 -9.73 8.96
C LEU A 41 7.67 -8.27 9.27
N GLU A 42 6.58 -8.04 10.01
CA GLU A 42 6.14 -6.72 10.49
C GLU A 42 7.22 -6.05 11.35
N TYR A 43 7.80 -6.79 12.31
CA TYR A 43 8.91 -6.29 13.12
C TYR A 43 10.14 -5.93 12.26
N CYS A 44 10.51 -6.80 11.32
CA CYS A 44 11.63 -6.54 10.40
C CYS A 44 11.35 -5.35 9.47
N TRP A 45 10.10 -5.10 9.11
CA TRP A 45 9.67 -3.95 8.32
C TRP A 45 9.91 -2.64 9.07
N GLU A 46 9.44 -2.55 10.33
CA GLU A 46 9.67 -1.38 11.18
C GLU A 46 11.16 -1.06 11.30
N MET A 47 11.99 -2.06 11.56
CA MET A 47 13.45 -1.91 11.61
C MET A 47 14.05 -1.44 10.29
N THR A 48 13.58 -1.98 9.16
CA THR A 48 14.09 -1.63 7.83
C THR A 48 13.71 -0.19 7.44
N CYS A 49 12.53 0.28 7.86
CA CYS A 49 12.01 1.59 7.49
C CYS A 49 12.41 2.72 8.44
N ALA A 50 12.95 2.42 9.63
CA ALA A 50 13.15 3.36 10.73
C ALA A 50 13.81 4.71 10.35
N HIS A 51 14.70 4.72 9.35
CA HIS A 51 15.45 5.91 8.93
C HIS A 51 15.41 6.15 7.41
N GLY A 52 14.22 6.12 6.79
CA GLY A 52 14.08 6.28 5.35
C GLY A 52 12.74 6.87 4.89
N PRO A 53 12.49 6.92 3.56
CA PRO A 53 11.26 7.46 2.96
C PRO A 53 9.97 6.73 3.36
N LEU A 54 10.09 5.53 3.93
CA LEU A 54 8.96 4.72 4.43
C LEU A 54 8.88 4.74 5.96
N ALA A 55 9.63 5.60 6.65
CA ALA A 55 9.58 5.71 8.10
C ALA A 55 8.15 5.98 8.58
N GLY A 56 7.70 5.23 9.58
CA GLY A 56 6.35 5.33 10.14
C GLY A 56 5.26 4.57 9.35
N SER A 57 5.57 4.03 8.17
CA SER A 57 4.61 3.19 7.43
C SER A 57 4.37 1.84 8.11
N ARG A 58 3.15 1.33 7.99
CA ARG A 58 2.77 0.00 8.50
C ARG A 58 2.82 -1.05 7.40
N LEU A 59 3.15 -2.29 7.77
CA LEU A 59 2.98 -3.45 6.91
C LEU A 59 1.76 -4.23 7.40
N ALA A 60 0.71 -4.30 6.59
CA ALA A 60 -0.48 -5.11 6.86
C ALA A 60 -0.37 -6.43 6.11
N VAL A 61 -0.24 -7.54 6.83
CA VAL A 61 -0.05 -8.87 6.23
C VAL A 61 -1.36 -9.67 6.25
N GLU A 62 -1.82 -10.07 5.06
CA GLU A 62 -2.89 -11.05 4.88
C GLU A 62 -2.28 -12.42 4.59
N SER A 63 -2.51 -13.39 5.47
CA SER A 63 -2.08 -14.78 5.26
C SER A 63 -3.02 -15.49 4.30
N VAL A 64 -2.47 -16.05 3.23
CA VAL A 64 -3.23 -16.80 2.22
C VAL A 64 -3.06 -18.31 2.47
N PRO A 65 -4.14 -19.05 2.75
CA PRO A 65 -4.07 -20.49 3.00
C PRO A 65 -3.71 -21.26 1.72
N VAL A 66 -3.24 -22.49 1.88
CA VAL A 66 -2.95 -23.35 0.73
C VAL A 66 -4.24 -23.89 0.15
N ARG A 67 -4.43 -23.74 -1.16
CA ARG A 67 -5.47 -24.45 -1.90
C ARG A 67 -4.83 -25.45 -2.84
N LEU A 68 -5.32 -26.67 -2.83
CA LEU A 68 -4.83 -27.78 -3.64
C LEU A 68 -5.87 -28.14 -4.70
N GLU A 69 -5.43 -28.51 -5.89
CA GLU A 69 -6.24 -29.22 -6.88
C GLU A 69 -5.73 -30.67 -6.99
N CYS A 70 -6.64 -31.63 -6.96
CA CYS A 70 -6.30 -33.05 -7.12
C CYS A 70 -6.28 -33.47 -8.59
N HIS A 71 -5.25 -34.20 -9.00
CA HIS A 71 -5.16 -34.76 -10.36
C HIS A 71 -6.05 -36.00 -10.57
N ASP A 72 -6.51 -36.64 -9.50
CA ASP A 72 -7.24 -37.90 -9.58
C ASP A 72 -8.75 -37.73 -9.59
N CYS A 73 -9.27 -36.82 -8.76
CA CYS A 73 -10.71 -36.56 -8.67
C CYS A 73 -11.09 -35.11 -9.01
N HIS A 74 -10.12 -34.27 -9.38
CA HIS A 74 -10.31 -32.85 -9.74
C HIS A 74 -10.93 -31.98 -8.66
N ALA A 75 -11.07 -32.48 -7.43
CA ALA A 75 -11.56 -31.69 -6.31
C ALA A 75 -10.50 -30.71 -5.80
N THR A 76 -10.97 -29.57 -5.30
CA THR A 76 -10.13 -28.61 -4.59
C THR A 76 -10.18 -28.84 -3.08
N THR A 77 -9.04 -28.71 -2.40
CA THR A 77 -8.95 -28.83 -0.92
C THR A 77 -8.30 -27.57 -0.35
N LEU A 78 -8.96 -26.95 0.63
CA LEU A 78 -8.40 -25.84 1.41
C LEU A 78 -7.67 -26.39 2.64
N ILE A 79 -6.46 -25.88 2.89
CA ILE A 79 -5.63 -26.25 4.04
C ILE A 79 -5.46 -25.01 4.93
N GLU A 80 -6.10 -25.01 6.09
CA GLU A 80 -6.14 -23.82 6.98
C GLU A 80 -5.16 -23.90 8.16
N HIS A 81 -4.71 -25.10 8.53
CA HIS A 81 -3.94 -25.31 9.77
C HIS A 81 -2.69 -26.15 9.51
N ALA A 82 -2.81 -27.48 9.58
CA ALA A 82 -1.70 -28.39 9.35
C ALA A 82 -1.43 -28.54 7.85
N LEU A 83 -0.19 -28.34 7.43
CA LEU A 83 0.26 -28.50 6.04
C LEU A 83 0.29 -29.98 5.63
N VAL A 84 -0.89 -30.59 5.50
CA VAL A 84 -1.08 -31.94 5.00
C VAL A 84 -1.51 -31.84 3.54
N LEU A 85 -0.59 -32.09 2.62
CA LEU A 85 -0.80 -31.90 1.18
C LEU A 85 -1.46 -33.13 0.54
N VAL A 86 -2.71 -33.38 0.91
CA VAL A 86 -3.52 -34.47 0.36
C VAL A 86 -4.90 -33.96 -0.04
N CYS A 87 -5.53 -34.65 -1.00
CA CYS A 87 -6.90 -34.36 -1.37
C CYS A 87 -7.86 -34.72 -0.23
N GLY A 88 -8.67 -33.75 0.22
CA GLY A 88 -9.69 -33.96 1.24
C GLY A 88 -10.89 -34.80 0.77
N GLN A 89 -11.01 -35.09 -0.53
CA GLN A 89 -12.11 -35.90 -1.08
C GLN A 89 -11.72 -37.37 -1.31
N CYS A 90 -10.58 -37.65 -1.93
CA CYS A 90 -10.17 -39.02 -2.27
C CYS A 90 -8.93 -39.52 -1.51
N GLY A 91 -8.29 -38.67 -0.70
CA GLY A 91 -7.07 -39.01 0.03
C GLY A 91 -5.79 -39.10 -0.83
N SER A 92 -5.89 -38.84 -2.14
CA SER A 92 -4.71 -38.88 -3.03
C SER A 92 -3.70 -37.79 -2.68
N GLY A 93 -2.41 -38.13 -2.73
CA GLY A 93 -1.30 -37.19 -2.68
C GLY A 93 -0.91 -36.61 -4.04
N ARG A 94 -1.57 -37.01 -5.15
CA ARG A 94 -1.37 -36.39 -6.47
C ARG A 94 -2.14 -35.08 -6.55
N VAL A 95 -1.60 -34.07 -5.88
CA VAL A 95 -2.19 -32.73 -5.77
C VAL A 95 -1.19 -31.67 -6.23
N ARG A 96 -1.69 -30.55 -6.74
CA ARG A 96 -0.89 -29.34 -7.00
C ARG A 96 -1.42 -28.16 -6.18
N PRO A 97 -0.56 -27.34 -5.58
CA PRO A 97 -0.97 -26.04 -5.06
C PRO A 97 -1.49 -25.15 -6.20
N ILE A 98 -2.58 -24.44 -5.93
CA ILE A 98 -3.17 -23.44 -6.80
C ILE A 98 -3.29 -22.07 -6.12
N GLU A 99 -3.04 -22.02 -4.81
CA GLU A 99 -3.04 -20.84 -3.95
C GLU A 99 -2.13 -21.14 -2.75
N GLY A 100 -1.57 -20.11 -2.10
CA GLY A 100 -0.73 -20.25 -0.91
C GLY A 100 0.77 -20.03 -1.18
N GLU A 101 1.17 -19.53 -2.35
CA GLU A 101 2.55 -19.16 -2.71
C GLU A 101 2.79 -17.65 -2.80
N GLU A 102 1.83 -16.85 -2.37
CA GLU A 102 1.80 -15.40 -2.52
C GLU A 102 2.93 -14.73 -1.73
N PHE A 103 3.48 -13.67 -2.31
CA PHE A 103 4.27 -12.66 -1.60
C PHE A 103 4.17 -11.38 -2.42
N ILE A 104 2.97 -10.80 -2.39
CA ILE A 104 2.51 -9.82 -3.36
C ILE A 104 2.03 -8.59 -2.61
N VAL A 105 2.60 -7.43 -2.93
CA VAL A 105 2.05 -6.14 -2.50
C VAL A 105 0.77 -5.91 -3.29
N THR A 106 -0.37 -5.86 -2.60
CA THR A 106 -1.68 -5.68 -3.24
C THR A 106 -2.04 -4.22 -3.37
N THR A 107 -1.78 -3.44 -2.31
CA THR A 107 -2.17 -2.05 -2.20
C THR A 107 -1.11 -1.27 -1.44
N ILE A 108 -0.90 -0.01 -1.81
CA ILE A 108 -0.07 0.95 -1.06
C ILE A 108 -0.94 2.18 -0.82
N ASP A 109 -1.29 2.41 0.44
CA ASP A 109 -2.03 3.59 0.85
C ASP A 109 -1.05 4.75 1.01
N VAL A 110 -1.36 5.88 0.37
CA VAL A 110 -0.53 7.09 0.38
C VAL A 110 -1.34 8.27 0.87
N ARG A 111 -0.71 9.19 1.60
CA ARG A 111 -1.36 10.42 2.03
C ARG A 111 -1.68 11.28 0.80
N THR A 112 -2.96 11.46 0.52
CA THR A 112 -3.41 12.47 -0.43
C THR A 112 -3.33 13.83 0.23
N GLN A 113 -2.55 14.75 -0.35
CA GLN A 113 -2.69 16.15 -0.01
C GLN A 113 -3.97 16.65 -0.67
N GLU A 114 -4.98 17.00 0.13
CA GLU A 114 -6.07 17.83 -0.35
C GLU A 114 -5.44 19.15 -0.82
N CYS A 115 -5.62 19.49 -2.11
CA CYS A 115 -5.10 20.73 -2.66
C CYS A 115 -5.64 21.91 -1.85
N ALA A 116 -4.73 22.63 -1.20
CA ALA A 116 -4.96 23.95 -0.62
C ALA A 116 -5.13 25.02 -1.72
N ASP A 117 -5.87 24.71 -2.78
CA ASP A 117 -6.01 25.56 -3.97
C ASP A 117 -7.23 26.50 -3.89
N GLU A 118 -8.13 26.34 -2.91
CA GLU A 118 -9.30 27.23 -2.77
C GLU A 118 -9.06 28.47 -1.88
N ALA A 119 -7.94 28.54 -1.15
CA ALA A 119 -7.65 29.68 -0.27
C ALA A 119 -7.04 30.88 -1.03
N ALA A 120 -6.25 30.64 -2.07
CA ALA A 120 -5.60 31.70 -2.85
C ALA A 120 -6.58 32.53 -3.69
N ASP A 121 -7.73 31.96 -4.07
CA ASP A 121 -8.73 32.64 -4.90
C ASP A 121 -9.68 33.55 -4.08
N ARG A 122 -9.67 33.43 -2.74
CA ARG A 122 -10.42 34.32 -1.83
C ARG A 122 -9.64 35.59 -1.48
N GLU A 123 -8.31 35.51 -1.33
CA GLU A 123 -7.49 36.69 -1.03
C GLU A 123 -7.38 37.65 -2.22
N HIS A 124 -7.42 37.15 -3.47
CA HIS A 124 -7.36 38.00 -4.66
C HIS A 124 -8.69 38.77 -4.95
N LYS A 125 -9.82 38.35 -4.37
CA LYS A 125 -11.12 39.02 -4.53
C LYS A 125 -11.36 40.16 -3.54
N VAL A 126 -10.66 40.19 -2.40
CA VAL A 126 -10.85 41.21 -1.37
C VAL A 126 -10.01 42.47 -1.66
N SER A 127 -8.85 42.36 -2.30
CA SER A 127 -7.98 43.52 -2.57
C SER A 127 -8.35 44.31 -3.84
N GLY A 128 -9.32 43.85 -4.62
CA GLY A 128 -9.79 44.53 -5.85
C GLY A 128 -10.80 45.66 -5.64
N ALA A 129 -11.25 45.89 -4.40
CA ALA A 129 -12.27 46.89 -4.07
C ALA A 129 -11.68 48.17 -3.46
N SER A 130 -10.58 48.70 -3.99
CA SER A 130 -10.10 50.04 -3.60
C SER A 130 -9.18 50.68 -4.63
N ALA A 131 -9.74 51.22 -5.72
CA ALA A 131 -9.09 52.26 -6.54
C ALA A 131 -10.07 52.86 -7.56
N GLY A 132 -11.13 53.53 -7.08
CA GLY A 132 -11.83 54.53 -7.89
C GLY A 132 -11.01 55.82 -7.83
N MET A 133 -10.12 55.99 -8.82
CA MET A 133 -9.26 57.16 -8.96
C MET A 133 -10.04 58.47 -9.13
N ALA A 134 -9.49 59.51 -8.51
CA ALA A 134 -9.90 60.89 -8.57
C ALA A 134 -9.41 61.61 -9.85
N GLN A 135 -9.87 62.87 -9.97
CA GLN A 135 -9.33 64.00 -10.75
C GLN A 135 -9.64 64.00 -12.26
N THR A 136 -9.99 65.11 -12.91
CA THR A 136 -9.99 66.56 -12.59
C THR A 136 -10.67 67.29 -13.73
N ALA A 137 -11.37 68.40 -13.46
CA ALA A 137 -11.56 69.48 -14.42
C ALA A 137 -11.70 70.80 -13.66
N GLN A 138 -10.57 71.49 -13.49
CA GLN A 138 -10.55 72.95 -13.40
C GLN A 138 -10.42 73.47 -14.82
N ASP A 139 -11.19 74.51 -15.17
CA ASP A 139 -10.71 75.79 -15.70
C ASP A 139 -11.85 76.56 -16.36
N GLY A 140 -11.93 77.87 -16.09
CA GLY A 140 -12.44 78.83 -17.08
C GLY A 140 -13.60 79.74 -16.67
N ASP A 141 -13.23 80.90 -16.10
CA ASP A 141 -13.70 82.26 -16.41
C ASP A 141 -15.17 82.72 -16.30
N ASN A 142 -15.27 83.87 -15.61
CA ASN A 142 -16.25 84.96 -15.61
C ASN A 142 -17.45 84.92 -14.63
#